data_AF-A0A6A4V2C5-F1
#
_entry.id   AF-A0A6A4V2C5-F1
#
_cell.length_a   1.000
_cell.length_b   1.000
_cell.length_c   1.000
_cell.angle_alpha   90.00
_cell.angle_beta   90.00
_cell.angle_gamma   90.00
#
_symmetry.space_group_name_H-M   'P 1'
#
loop_
_entity.id
_entity.type
_entity.pdbx_description
1 polymer ?
#
loop_
_entity_poly.entity_id
_entity_poly.type
_entity_poly.pdbx_seq_one_letter_code
_entity_poly.pdbx_strand_id
1 'polypeptide(L)'
;MTTSSNQSSQETRPKETFFSWMKVITKAALRDLPKRSKQLAIQLGIVLFFQFAFWWRAVSQYIPTFISGPIIFLTATYTDILPKTIYWVIIFTFGKRLFLKIQKIGFGEALRPIRQLKPELVHAVSALRQNAKVYLLIGAGVGLIIANNFASYSRFSGARNKFDKYFIAIVISFTISYLLGEGRKHWIFKMARLIFADLAKAFRLPFRYTDFHTYVILSGFILGLLLDAPLILMQMMYGGYYLGFAFLVVGLLLKFMTPKTVIQHEKKMG
;
A
#
# COMPACT_ATOMS: atom_id res chain seq x y z
N MET A 1 -15.32 -22.91 56.21
CA MET A 1 -15.23 -21.43 56.24
C MET A 1 -14.31 -21.01 55.10
N THR A 2 -14.84 -20.75 53.90
CA THR A 2 -15.28 -19.43 53.37
C THR A 2 -14.14 -18.42 53.14
N THR A 3 -13.92 -18.16 51.84
CA THR A 3 -13.57 -16.88 51.18
C THR A 3 -12.18 -16.27 51.52
N SER A 4 -11.39 -15.81 50.56
CA SER A 4 -11.80 -14.91 49.48
C SER A 4 -10.93 -15.03 48.22
N SER A 5 -11.62 -15.18 47.11
CA SER A 5 -11.22 -14.91 45.73
C SER A 5 -10.62 -13.51 45.56
N ASN A 6 -9.35 -13.43 45.13
CA ASN A 6 -8.88 -12.32 44.30
C ASN A 6 -8.97 -12.76 42.83
N GLN A 7 -10.20 -12.86 42.34
CA GLN A 7 -10.45 -12.73 40.91
C GLN A 7 -10.19 -11.26 40.57
N SER A 8 -8.96 -10.96 40.17
CA SER A 8 -8.66 -9.70 39.49
C SER A 8 -9.54 -9.65 38.26
N SER A 9 -10.55 -8.81 38.32
CA SER A 9 -11.43 -8.43 37.24
C SER A 9 -10.55 -7.97 36.07
N GLN A 10 -10.24 -8.89 35.15
CA GLN A 10 -9.79 -8.50 33.83
C GLN A 10 -10.98 -7.77 33.22
N GLU A 11 -10.99 -6.44 33.36
CA GLU A 11 -11.81 -5.56 32.55
C GLU A 11 -11.70 -6.05 31.11
N THR A 12 -12.79 -6.64 30.63
CA THR A 12 -12.98 -7.07 29.26
C THR A 12 -12.99 -5.82 28.40
N ARG A 13 -11.79 -5.30 28.12
CA ARG A 13 -11.61 -4.22 27.14
C ARG A 13 -12.35 -4.66 25.87
N PRO A 14 -13.28 -3.85 25.36
CA PRO A 14 -14.06 -4.23 24.19
C PRO A 14 -13.08 -4.60 23.07
N LYS A 15 -13.31 -5.76 22.43
CA LYS A 15 -12.46 -6.21 21.31
C LYS A 15 -12.42 -5.10 20.26
N GLU A 16 -11.22 -4.57 20.03
CA GLU A 16 -10.97 -3.50 19.07
C GLU A 16 -11.32 -3.98 17.65
N THR A 17 -12.22 -3.28 16.97
CA THR A 17 -12.59 -3.49 15.55
C THR A 17 -11.92 -2.44 14.66
N PHE A 18 -11.81 -2.71 13.35
CA PHE A 18 -11.27 -1.75 12.38
C PHE A 18 -12.02 -0.41 12.44
N PHE A 19 -13.35 -0.44 12.47
CA PHE A 19 -14.16 0.78 12.56
C PHE A 19 -13.96 1.54 13.87
N SER A 20 -13.83 0.82 15.01
CA SER A 20 -13.56 1.47 16.30
C SER A 20 -12.19 2.14 16.32
N TRP A 21 -11.17 1.46 15.78
CA TRP A 21 -9.80 1.99 15.67
C TRP A 21 -9.74 3.18 14.70
N MET A 22 -10.41 3.09 13.55
CA MET A 22 -10.56 4.20 12.60
C MET A 22 -11.26 5.40 13.24
N LYS A 23 -12.34 5.21 14.01
CA LYS A 23 -12.99 6.32 14.74
C LYS A 23 -12.04 7.00 15.73
N VAL A 24 -11.22 6.24 16.45
CA VAL A 24 -10.22 6.79 17.37
C VAL A 24 -9.16 7.60 16.61
N ILE A 25 -8.64 7.06 15.50
CA ILE A 25 -7.69 7.79 14.65
C ILE A 25 -8.32 9.06 14.08
N THR A 26 -9.52 8.97 13.52
CA THR A 26 -10.21 10.11 12.93
C THR A 26 -10.51 11.18 13.99
N LYS A 27 -10.94 10.80 15.20
CA LYS A 27 -11.16 11.76 16.29
C LYS A 27 -9.85 12.41 16.75
N ALA A 28 -8.77 11.65 16.85
CA ALA A 28 -7.44 12.19 17.16
C ALA A 28 -6.95 13.13 16.05
N ALA A 29 -7.10 12.73 14.79
CA ALA A 29 -6.73 13.52 13.62
C ALA A 29 -7.54 14.82 13.52
N LEU A 30 -8.86 14.77 13.75
CA LEU A 30 -9.74 15.95 13.76
C LEU A 30 -9.37 16.90 14.91
N ARG A 31 -8.98 16.37 16.07
CA ARG A 31 -8.53 17.17 17.22
C ARG A 31 -7.20 17.86 16.96
N ASP A 32 -6.29 17.21 16.24
CA ASP A 32 -4.98 17.76 15.85
C ASP A 32 -5.02 18.57 14.55
N LEU A 33 -6.14 18.50 13.82
CA LEU A 33 -6.36 19.20 12.55
C LEU A 33 -6.16 20.72 12.68
N PRO A 34 -6.69 21.44 13.68
CA PRO A 34 -6.45 22.88 13.81
C PRO A 34 -4.97 23.23 14.08
N LYS A 35 -4.18 22.33 14.67
CA LYS A 35 -2.73 22.55 14.87
C LYS A 35 -1.93 22.30 13.58
N ARG A 36 -2.41 21.40 12.72
CA ARG A 36 -1.78 21.03 11.44
C ARG A 36 -2.39 21.70 10.22
N SER A 37 -3.51 22.41 10.37
CA SER A 37 -4.26 23.05 9.29
C SER A 37 -3.42 24.09 8.58
N LYS A 38 -2.61 24.87 9.30
CA LYS A 38 -1.67 25.82 8.70
C LYS A 38 -0.66 25.12 7.79
N GLN A 39 -0.10 24.00 8.23
CA GLN A 39 0.87 23.24 7.43
C GLN A 39 0.18 22.56 6.23
N LEU A 40 -1.02 22.00 6.41
CA LEU A 40 -1.79 21.39 5.32
C LEU A 40 -2.26 22.43 4.30
N ALA A 41 -2.68 23.61 4.74
CA ALA A 41 -3.05 24.74 3.88
C ALA A 41 -1.85 25.26 3.10
N ILE A 42 -0.66 25.31 3.71
CA ILE A 42 0.58 25.64 3.00
C ILE A 42 0.91 24.54 1.97
N GLN A 43 0.79 23.26 2.34
CA GLN A 43 1.06 22.16 1.39
C GLN A 43 0.07 22.17 0.21
N LEU A 44 -1.23 22.33 0.47
CA LEU A 44 -2.25 22.48 -0.56
C LEU A 44 -2.04 23.76 -1.38
N GLY A 45 -1.68 24.88 -0.74
CA GLY A 45 -1.38 26.13 -1.40
C GLY A 45 -0.16 26.05 -2.31
N ILE A 46 0.89 25.34 -1.92
CA ILE A 46 2.07 25.08 -2.77
C ILE A 46 1.68 24.22 -3.97
N VAL A 47 0.89 23.16 -3.77
CA VAL A 47 0.40 22.31 -4.87
C VAL A 47 -0.44 23.13 -5.84
N LEU A 48 -1.40 23.91 -5.33
CA LEU A 48 -2.25 24.78 -6.13
C LEU A 48 -1.43 25.87 -6.84
N PHE A 49 -0.44 26.47 -6.17
CA PHE A 49 0.43 27.48 -6.76
C PHE A 49 1.24 26.91 -7.92
N PHE A 50 1.90 25.76 -7.75
CA PHE A 50 2.63 25.12 -8.86
C PHE A 50 1.69 24.73 -9.99
N GLN A 51 0.49 24.26 -9.65
CA GLN A 51 -0.52 23.91 -10.65
C GLN A 51 -1.02 25.15 -11.41
N PHE A 52 -1.15 26.32 -10.78
CA PHE A 52 -1.50 27.57 -11.46
C PHE A 52 -0.33 28.18 -12.23
N ALA A 53 0.85 28.28 -11.61
CA ALA A 53 2.04 28.93 -12.18
C ALA A 53 2.53 28.22 -13.45
N PHE A 54 2.52 26.89 -13.47
CA PHE A 54 2.95 26.14 -14.64
C PHE A 54 1.85 25.90 -15.68
N TRP A 55 0.58 26.18 -15.35
CA TRP A 55 -0.57 26.04 -16.27
C TRP A 55 -1.07 27.38 -16.81
N TRP A 56 -0.50 28.49 -16.32
CA TRP A 56 -0.62 29.78 -16.97
C TRP A 56 0.02 29.71 -18.36
N ARG A 57 -0.80 29.91 -19.41
CA ARG A 57 -0.44 29.77 -20.84
C ARG A 57 0.88 30.46 -21.23
N ALA A 58 1.28 31.50 -20.51
CA ALA A 58 2.52 32.24 -20.79
C ALA A 58 3.78 31.54 -20.28
N VAL A 59 3.72 30.60 -19.32
CA VAL A 59 4.91 29.93 -18.74
C VAL A 59 5.18 28.59 -19.43
N SER A 60 4.13 27.87 -19.83
CA SER A 60 4.25 26.52 -20.41
C SER A 60 5.04 26.47 -21.72
N GLN A 61 5.12 27.59 -22.45
CA GLN A 61 5.83 27.70 -23.73
C GLN A 61 7.36 27.84 -23.59
N TYR A 62 7.85 28.20 -22.40
CA TYR A 62 9.27 28.45 -22.14
C TYR A 62 9.97 27.32 -21.38
N ILE A 63 9.29 26.20 -21.13
CA ILE A 63 9.83 25.10 -20.33
C ILE A 63 10.75 24.23 -21.20
N PRO A 64 12.06 24.14 -20.90
CA PRO A 64 13.01 23.33 -21.67
C PRO A 64 12.62 21.85 -21.67
N THR A 65 12.79 21.16 -22.80
CA THR A 65 12.40 19.76 -23.00
C THR A 65 13.04 18.75 -22.05
N PHE A 66 14.17 19.09 -21.40
CA PHE A 66 14.81 18.20 -20.43
C PHE A 66 14.14 18.24 -19.03
N ILE A 67 13.61 19.39 -18.63
CA ILE A 67 12.83 19.58 -17.38
C ILE A 67 11.32 19.45 -17.63
N SER A 68 10.92 19.42 -18.91
CA SER A 68 9.54 19.20 -19.28
C SER A 68 9.07 17.83 -18.78
N GLY A 69 9.87 16.76 -18.74
CA GLY A 69 9.45 15.46 -18.20
C GLY A 69 8.86 15.53 -16.77
N PRO A 70 9.62 16.01 -15.77
CA PRO A 70 9.12 16.23 -14.41
C PRO A 70 8.03 17.29 -14.29
N ILE A 71 8.07 18.34 -15.12
CA ILE A 71 7.08 19.42 -15.07
C ILE A 71 5.77 18.98 -15.72
N ILE A 72 5.78 18.33 -16.88
CA ILE A 72 4.68 17.61 -17.54
C ILE A 72 4.16 16.50 -16.60
N PHE A 73 4.98 15.84 -15.81
CA PHE A 73 4.51 14.94 -14.74
C PHE A 73 3.68 15.69 -13.69
N LEU A 74 4.11 16.89 -13.29
CA LEU A 74 3.35 17.77 -12.39
C LEU A 74 2.13 18.44 -13.08
N THR A 75 2.16 18.65 -14.40
CA THR A 75 1.29 19.64 -15.09
C THR A 75 0.55 19.13 -16.33
N ALA A 76 0.88 17.95 -16.86
CA ALA A 76 0.17 17.36 -18.00
C ALA A 76 -1.18 16.77 -17.57
N THR A 77 -2.17 17.64 -17.69
CA THR A 77 -3.36 17.50 -18.54
C THR A 77 -4.21 16.23 -18.42
N TYR A 78 -5.30 16.45 -17.66
CA TYR A 78 -6.66 15.89 -17.74
C TYR A 78 -7.04 14.66 -16.88
N THR A 79 -8.06 14.93 -16.06
CA THR A 79 -9.15 14.11 -15.48
C THR A 79 -9.04 13.33 -14.18
N ASP A 80 -7.86 12.98 -13.63
CA ASP A 80 -7.88 12.08 -12.46
C ASP A 80 -7.20 12.64 -11.21
N ILE A 81 -8.05 13.19 -10.32
CA ILE A 81 -7.69 13.73 -9.01
C ILE A 81 -7.05 12.65 -8.11
N LEU A 82 -7.52 11.40 -8.21
CA LEU A 82 -7.26 10.36 -7.21
C LEU A 82 -5.79 9.85 -7.22
N PRO A 83 -5.19 9.40 -8.35
CA PRO A 83 -3.78 8.96 -8.35
C PRO A 83 -2.81 10.10 -8.00
N LYS A 84 -3.09 11.33 -8.48
CA LYS A 84 -2.29 12.53 -8.17
C LYS A 84 -2.37 12.90 -6.69
N THR A 85 -3.57 12.83 -6.10
CA THR A 85 -3.75 13.05 -4.66
C THR A 85 -2.97 12.03 -3.85
N ILE A 86 -3.04 10.75 -4.22
CA ILE A 86 -2.28 9.69 -3.55
C ILE A 86 -0.77 9.96 -3.65
N TYR A 87 -0.27 10.29 -4.85
CA TYR A 87 1.13 10.63 -5.06
C TYR A 87 1.57 11.78 -4.16
N TRP A 88 0.86 12.91 -4.21
CA TRP A 88 1.22 14.09 -3.42
C TRP A 88 1.13 13.83 -1.92
N VAL A 89 0.11 13.10 -1.47
CA VAL A 89 -0.01 12.69 -0.08
C VAL A 89 1.21 11.86 0.32
N ILE A 90 1.64 10.89 -0.49
CA ILE A 90 2.84 10.10 -0.22
C ILE A 90 4.09 10.99 -0.18
N ILE A 91 4.30 11.87 -1.15
CA ILE A 91 5.48 12.76 -1.18
C ILE A 91 5.51 13.69 0.05
N PHE A 92 4.40 14.33 0.41
CA PHE A 92 4.39 15.29 1.52
C PHE A 92 4.37 14.65 2.90
N THR A 93 3.85 13.43 3.03
CA THR A 93 3.83 12.71 4.32
C THR A 93 5.07 11.83 4.47
N PHE A 94 5.21 10.84 3.61
CA PHE A 94 6.28 9.86 3.65
C PHE A 94 7.59 10.43 3.09
N GLY A 95 7.56 11.13 1.94
CA GLY A 95 8.74 11.73 1.35
C GLY A 95 9.41 12.75 2.28
N LYS A 96 8.63 13.63 2.93
CA LYS A 96 9.16 14.54 3.97
C LYS A 96 9.81 13.79 5.13
N ARG A 97 9.16 12.75 5.66
CA ARG A 97 9.70 11.91 6.75
C ARG A 97 11.02 11.26 6.34
N LEU A 98 11.07 10.71 5.13
CA LEU A 98 12.26 10.05 4.59
C LEU A 98 13.40 11.04 4.35
N PHE A 99 13.11 12.20 3.76
CA PHE A 99 14.10 13.25 3.52
C PHE A 99 14.73 13.74 4.82
N LEU A 100 13.92 14.03 5.85
CA LEU A 100 14.42 14.41 7.17
C LEU A 100 15.26 13.30 7.81
N LYS A 101 14.91 12.03 7.57
CA LYS A 101 15.70 10.89 8.04
C LYS A 101 17.03 10.80 7.30
N ILE A 102 17.04 10.94 5.97
CA ILE A 102 18.26 10.98 5.15
C ILE A 102 19.19 12.11 5.62
N GLN A 103 18.65 13.30 5.89
CA GLN A 103 19.44 14.43 6.40
C GLN A 103 20.06 14.14 7.78
N LYS A 104 19.36 13.40 8.65
CA LYS A 104 19.80 13.15 10.03
C LYS A 104 20.79 11.99 10.15
N ILE A 105 20.56 10.89 9.45
CA ILE A 105 21.32 9.64 9.63
C ILE A 105 21.99 9.13 8.35
N GLY A 106 21.88 9.88 7.24
CA GLY A 106 22.46 9.51 5.95
C GLY A 106 21.58 8.58 5.11
N PHE A 107 21.85 8.54 3.81
CA PHE A 107 21.05 7.79 2.83
C PHE A 107 21.06 6.28 3.06
N GLY A 108 22.24 5.71 3.36
CA GLY A 108 22.41 4.27 3.56
C GLY A 108 21.56 3.73 4.72
N GLU A 109 21.64 4.37 5.88
CA GLU A 109 20.86 3.96 7.06
C GLU A 109 19.37 4.32 6.92
N ALA A 110 19.04 5.43 6.26
CA ALA A 110 17.64 5.77 6.02
C ALA A 110 16.91 4.72 5.18
N LEU A 111 17.59 4.05 4.25
CA LEU A 111 17.05 2.97 3.40
C LEU A 111 17.21 1.56 3.96
N ARG A 112 17.82 1.40 5.14
CA ARG A 112 17.95 0.10 5.81
C ARG A 112 16.64 -0.71 5.90
N PRO A 113 15.46 -0.11 6.16
CA PRO A 113 14.19 -0.83 6.16
C PRO A 113 13.94 -1.62 4.86
N ILE A 114 14.29 -1.07 3.70
CA ILE A 114 14.09 -1.75 2.41
C ILE A 114 14.95 -3.02 2.33
N ARG A 115 16.19 -2.97 2.85
CA ARG A 115 17.06 -4.15 2.92
C ARG A 115 16.51 -5.22 3.86
N GLN A 116 15.80 -4.81 4.90
CA GLN A 116 15.16 -5.72 5.87
C GLN A 116 13.90 -6.40 5.31
N LEU A 117 13.33 -5.90 4.20
CA LEU A 117 12.16 -6.53 3.58
C LEU A 117 12.45 -7.95 3.09
N LYS A 118 13.58 -8.17 2.41
CA LYS A 118 13.94 -9.49 1.86
C LYS A 118 14.00 -10.59 2.94
N PRO A 119 14.79 -10.46 4.03
CA PRO A 119 14.87 -11.52 5.04
C PRO A 119 13.52 -11.76 5.74
N GLU A 120 12.75 -10.72 6.07
CA GLU A 120 11.42 -10.88 6.66
C GLU A 120 10.44 -11.56 5.70
N LEU A 121 10.50 -11.24 4.41
CA LEU A 121 9.66 -11.90 3.40
C LEU A 121 10.02 -13.38 3.26
N VAL A 122 11.32 -13.72 3.22
CA VAL A 122 11.76 -15.12 3.18
C VAL A 122 11.23 -15.88 4.40
N HIS A 123 11.36 -15.29 5.59
CA HIS A 123 10.82 -15.87 6.83
C HIS A 123 9.28 -16.00 6.79
N ALA A 124 8.57 -15.01 6.27
CA ALA A 124 7.11 -15.05 6.15
C ALA A 124 6.64 -16.12 5.15
N VAL A 125 7.35 -16.26 4.03
CA VAL A 125 7.09 -17.29 3.01
C VAL A 125 7.37 -18.68 3.58
N SER A 126 8.46 -18.87 4.32
CA SER A 126 8.74 -20.17 4.97
C SER A 126 7.71 -20.51 6.04
N ALA A 127 7.23 -19.52 6.80
CA ALA A 127 6.20 -19.72 7.82
C ALA A 127 4.83 -20.12 7.20
N LEU A 128 4.45 -19.52 6.07
CA LEU A 128 3.17 -19.80 5.40
C LEU A 128 3.22 -20.95 4.38
N ARG A 129 4.42 -21.47 4.07
CA ARG A 129 4.65 -22.62 3.19
C ARG A 129 3.87 -22.56 1.87
N GLN A 130 3.01 -23.54 1.59
CA GLN A 130 2.24 -23.62 0.34
C GLN A 130 1.21 -22.49 0.22
N ASN A 131 0.64 -22.04 1.35
CA ASN A 131 -0.30 -20.92 1.37
C ASN A 131 0.38 -19.59 1.01
N ALA A 132 1.70 -19.47 1.17
CA ALA A 132 2.44 -18.27 0.79
C ALA A 132 2.29 -17.95 -0.70
N LYS A 133 2.35 -18.97 -1.58
CA LYS A 133 2.18 -18.79 -3.03
C LYS A 133 0.80 -18.26 -3.37
N VAL A 134 -0.23 -18.81 -2.73
CA VAL A 134 -1.63 -18.35 -2.87
C VAL A 134 -1.75 -16.88 -2.50
N TYR A 135 -1.26 -16.49 -1.32
CA TYR A 135 -1.36 -15.10 -0.86
C TYR A 135 -0.53 -14.13 -1.71
N LEU A 136 0.62 -14.57 -2.20
CA LEU A 136 1.48 -13.77 -3.09
C LEU A 136 0.80 -13.55 -4.43
N LEU A 137 0.19 -14.59 -5.03
CA LEU A 137 -0.60 -14.48 -6.26
C LEU A 137 -1.82 -13.58 -6.08
N ILE A 138 -2.54 -13.71 -4.96
CA ILE A 138 -3.68 -12.85 -4.67
C ILE A 138 -3.21 -11.38 -4.57
N GLY A 139 -2.15 -11.12 -3.81
CA GLY A 139 -1.55 -9.79 -3.70
C GLY A 139 -1.13 -9.24 -5.07
N ALA A 140 -0.38 -10.02 -5.85
CA ALA A 140 0.09 -9.64 -7.17
C ALA A 140 -1.05 -9.38 -8.16
N GLY A 141 -2.12 -10.18 -8.09
CA GLY A 141 -3.30 -9.98 -8.91
C GLY A 141 -3.99 -8.65 -8.62
N VAL A 142 -4.18 -8.33 -7.34
CA VAL A 142 -4.72 -7.02 -6.93
C VAL A 142 -3.77 -5.88 -7.34
N GLY A 143 -2.46 -6.06 -7.16
CA GLY A 143 -1.45 -5.08 -7.56
C GLY A 143 -1.50 -4.75 -9.05
N LEU A 144 -1.56 -5.77 -9.90
CA LEU A 144 -1.68 -5.62 -11.35
C LEU A 144 -2.97 -4.92 -11.76
N ILE A 145 -4.10 -5.29 -11.17
CA ILE A 145 -5.39 -4.64 -11.44
C ILE A 145 -5.31 -3.15 -11.09
N ILE A 146 -4.77 -2.81 -9.92
CA ILE A 146 -4.64 -1.41 -9.47
C ILE A 146 -3.63 -0.63 -10.30
N ALA A 147 -2.49 -1.22 -10.68
CA ALA A 147 -1.52 -0.55 -11.54
C ALA A 147 -2.10 -0.28 -12.94
N ASN A 148 -2.74 -1.29 -13.55
CA ASN A 148 -3.38 -1.15 -14.85
C ASN A 148 -4.55 -0.16 -14.78
N ASN A 149 -5.22 -0.07 -13.64
CA ASN A 149 -6.23 0.94 -13.36
C ASN A 149 -5.60 2.34 -13.47
N PHE A 150 -4.53 2.63 -12.71
CA PHE A 150 -3.78 3.89 -12.85
C PHE A 150 -3.29 4.15 -14.28
N ALA A 151 -2.82 3.10 -14.98
CA ALA A 151 -2.35 3.19 -16.36
C ALA A 151 -3.46 3.53 -17.38
N SER A 152 -4.62 2.87 -17.29
CA SER A 152 -5.64 2.86 -18.35
C SER A 152 -6.61 4.04 -18.34
N TYR A 153 -6.65 4.87 -17.29
CA TYR A 153 -7.67 5.93 -17.14
C TYR A 153 -7.66 7.13 -18.11
N SER A 154 -6.80 7.18 -19.13
CA SER A 154 -6.98 8.20 -20.19
C SER A 154 -7.79 7.64 -21.35
N ARG A 155 -9.02 8.14 -21.53
CA ARG A 155 -9.86 7.89 -22.73
C ARG A 155 -9.30 8.55 -24.00
N PHE A 156 -8.31 9.44 -23.87
CA PHE A 156 -7.67 10.13 -24.98
C PHE A 156 -6.25 9.59 -25.20
N SER A 157 -5.97 9.09 -26.40
CA SER A 157 -4.70 8.46 -26.80
C SER A 157 -3.50 9.43 -26.71
N GLY A 158 -3.72 10.73 -26.92
CA GLY A 158 -2.68 11.76 -26.91
C GLY A 158 -2.25 12.28 -25.52
N ALA A 159 -3.04 12.05 -24.46
CA ALA A 159 -2.74 12.49 -23.09
C ALA A 159 -2.21 11.36 -22.18
N ARG A 160 -1.94 10.19 -22.76
CA ARG A 160 -1.58 8.97 -22.03
C ARG A 160 -0.08 8.96 -21.72
N ASN A 161 0.38 9.83 -20.83
CA ASN A 161 1.76 9.79 -20.35
C ASN A 161 1.96 8.54 -19.48
N LYS A 162 2.24 7.40 -20.13
CA LYS A 162 2.40 6.08 -19.50
C LYS A 162 3.52 6.08 -18.45
N PHE A 163 4.55 6.90 -18.64
CA PHE A 163 5.66 7.06 -17.71
C PHE A 163 5.25 7.65 -16.36
N ASP A 164 4.38 8.67 -16.37
CA ASP A 164 3.86 9.31 -15.14
C ASP A 164 3.09 8.30 -14.28
N LYS A 165 2.17 7.57 -14.92
CA LYS A 165 1.32 6.57 -14.25
C LYS A 165 2.14 5.41 -13.68
N TYR A 166 3.19 4.99 -14.38
CA TYR A 166 4.12 3.99 -13.87
C TYR A 166 4.95 4.52 -12.68
N PHE A 167 5.37 5.78 -12.72
CA PHE A 167 6.09 6.40 -11.61
C PHE A 167 5.26 6.42 -10.31
N ILE A 168 3.95 6.67 -10.40
CA ILE A 168 3.04 6.56 -9.24
C ILE A 168 3.08 5.14 -8.67
N ALA A 169 3.01 4.10 -9.51
CA ALA A 169 3.10 2.71 -9.06
C ALA A 169 4.44 2.40 -8.39
N ILE A 170 5.57 2.92 -8.91
CA ILE A 170 6.89 2.79 -8.27
C ILE A 170 6.88 3.46 -6.89
N VAL A 171 6.35 4.67 -6.77
CA VAL A 171 6.32 5.43 -5.51
C VAL A 171 5.48 4.73 -4.45
N ILE A 172 4.32 4.18 -4.84
CA ILE A 172 3.49 3.37 -3.95
C ILE A 172 4.24 2.11 -3.53
N SER A 173 4.82 1.37 -4.49
CA SER A 173 5.60 0.15 -4.23
C SER A 173 6.77 0.40 -3.28
N PHE A 174 7.52 1.47 -3.50
CA PHE A 174 8.63 1.89 -2.64
C PHE A 174 8.14 2.22 -1.22
N THR A 175 7.04 2.97 -1.11
CA THR A 175 6.47 3.34 0.18
C THR A 175 6.02 2.10 0.95
N ILE A 176 5.26 1.20 0.34
CA ILE A 176 4.80 -0.03 1.00
C ILE A 176 6.00 -0.90 1.38
N SER A 177 6.99 -1.04 0.50
CA SER A 177 8.22 -1.79 0.78
C SER A 177 8.97 -1.24 1.99
N TYR A 178 9.07 0.09 2.08
CA TYR A 178 9.67 0.75 3.22
C TYR A 178 8.89 0.50 4.51
N LEU A 179 7.57 0.66 4.48
CA LEU A 179 6.70 0.47 5.65
C LEU A 179 6.71 -0.98 6.15
N LEU A 180 6.75 -1.95 5.23
CA LEU A 180 6.95 -3.36 5.57
C LEU A 180 8.34 -3.59 6.19
N GLY A 181 9.35 -2.91 5.67
CA GLY A 181 10.73 -2.92 6.17
C GLY A 181 10.89 -2.33 7.57
N GLU A 182 10.07 -1.33 7.96
CA GLU A 182 10.09 -0.78 9.32
C GLU A 182 9.60 -1.78 10.38
N GLY A 183 8.97 -2.88 9.95
CA GLY A 183 8.63 -4.01 10.80
C GLY A 183 7.18 -4.02 11.30
N ARG A 184 6.85 -5.11 12.02
CA ARG A 184 5.48 -5.45 12.46
C ARG A 184 4.83 -4.45 13.41
N LYS A 185 5.61 -3.55 14.01
CA LYS A 185 5.11 -2.47 14.88
C LYS A 185 4.44 -1.35 14.09
N HIS A 186 4.58 -1.32 12.77
CA HIS A 186 3.99 -0.31 11.93
C HIS A 186 2.46 -0.46 11.83
N TRP A 187 1.74 0.67 11.72
CA TRP A 187 0.28 0.70 11.75
C TRP A 187 -0.39 -0.14 10.66
N ILE A 188 0.31 -0.38 9.54
CA ILE A 188 -0.20 -1.18 8.43
C ILE A 188 -0.50 -2.63 8.83
N PHE A 189 0.29 -3.21 9.74
CA PHE A 189 0.07 -4.56 10.27
C PHE A 189 -1.15 -4.59 11.19
N LYS A 190 -1.29 -3.59 12.06
CA LYS A 190 -2.47 -3.45 12.92
C LYS A 190 -3.74 -3.27 12.07
N MET A 191 -3.69 -2.40 11.06
CA MET A 191 -4.78 -2.17 10.13
C MET A 191 -5.19 -3.48 9.43
N ALA A 192 -4.25 -4.18 8.82
CA ALA A 192 -4.52 -5.42 8.11
C ALA A 192 -5.14 -6.47 9.05
N ARG A 193 -4.57 -6.64 10.25
CA ARG A 193 -5.09 -7.57 11.25
C ARG A 193 -6.53 -7.26 11.63
N LEU A 194 -6.88 -5.99 11.84
CA LEU A 194 -8.25 -5.57 12.17
C LEU A 194 -9.22 -5.79 11.00
N ILE A 195 -8.83 -5.44 9.77
CA ILE A 195 -9.65 -5.67 8.57
C ILE A 195 -9.95 -7.16 8.41
N PHE A 196 -8.93 -8.02 8.51
CA PHE A 196 -9.12 -9.45 8.36
C PHE A 196 -9.87 -10.08 9.54
N ALA A 197 -9.70 -9.58 10.77
CA ALA A 197 -10.48 -10.03 11.92
C ALA A 197 -11.97 -9.70 11.75
N ASP A 198 -12.29 -8.49 11.29
CA ASP A 198 -13.67 -8.06 11.04
C ASP A 198 -14.29 -8.85 9.88
N LEU A 199 -13.55 -9.08 8.79
CA LEU A 199 -14.00 -9.92 7.67
C LEU A 199 -14.22 -11.38 8.10
N ALA A 200 -13.28 -11.96 8.85
CA ALA A 200 -13.40 -13.33 9.34
C ALA A 200 -14.64 -13.48 10.25
N LYS A 201 -14.92 -12.47 11.08
CA LYS A 201 -16.13 -12.43 11.91
C LYS A 201 -17.40 -12.29 11.07
N ALA A 202 -17.42 -11.36 10.11
CA ALA A 202 -18.57 -11.12 9.24
C ALA A 202 -18.97 -12.36 8.41
N PHE A 203 -17.97 -13.08 7.89
CA PHE A 203 -18.17 -14.28 7.07
C PHE A 203 -18.06 -15.59 7.85
N ARG A 204 -17.93 -15.54 9.20
CA ARG A 204 -17.75 -16.70 10.09
C ARG A 204 -16.65 -17.67 9.63
N LEU A 205 -15.56 -17.13 9.09
CA LEU A 205 -14.44 -17.93 8.57
C LEU A 205 -13.53 -18.38 9.71
N PRO A 206 -13.15 -19.67 9.81
CA PRO A 206 -12.25 -20.20 10.84
C PRO A 206 -10.77 -19.87 10.55
N PHE A 207 -10.50 -18.65 10.12
CA PHE A 207 -9.19 -18.23 9.62
C PHE A 207 -8.42 -17.39 10.65
N ARG A 208 -7.20 -17.81 10.99
CA ARG A 208 -6.31 -17.07 11.89
C ARG A 208 -5.33 -16.23 11.08
N TYR A 209 -5.60 -14.93 11.00
CA TYR A 209 -4.71 -13.98 10.34
C TYR A 209 -3.50 -13.65 11.23
N THR A 210 -2.31 -13.64 10.64
CA THR A 210 -1.04 -13.30 11.30
C THR A 210 -0.29 -12.25 10.49
N ASP A 211 0.70 -11.58 11.10
CA ASP A 211 1.49 -10.55 10.41
C ASP A 211 2.27 -11.09 9.20
N PHE A 212 2.56 -12.40 9.17
CA PHE A 212 3.16 -13.06 8.00
C PHE A 212 2.26 -12.98 6.78
N HIS A 213 0.94 -13.05 6.97
CA HIS A 213 -0.01 -12.88 5.87
C HIS A 213 0.07 -11.46 5.31
N THR A 214 0.19 -10.45 6.16
CA THR A 214 0.37 -9.05 5.73
C THR A 214 1.64 -8.89 4.91
N TYR A 215 2.76 -9.47 5.36
CA TYR A 215 4.02 -9.44 4.63
C TYR A 215 3.88 -10.05 3.23
N VAL A 216 3.33 -11.27 3.13
CA VAL A 216 3.25 -11.98 1.85
C VAL A 216 2.25 -11.33 0.90
N ILE A 217 1.07 -10.93 1.38
CA ILE A 217 0.04 -10.26 0.55
C ILE A 217 0.57 -8.92 0.04
N LEU A 218 1.14 -8.08 0.91
CA LEU A 218 1.62 -6.76 0.49
C LEU A 218 2.89 -6.86 -0.37
N SER A 219 3.75 -7.86 -0.16
CA SER A 219 4.87 -8.11 -1.07
C SER A 219 4.40 -8.59 -2.44
N GLY A 220 3.40 -9.48 -2.48
CA GLY A 220 2.71 -9.82 -3.73
C GLY A 220 2.13 -8.58 -4.40
N PHE A 221 1.45 -7.70 -3.65
CA PHE A 221 0.91 -6.45 -4.15
C PHE A 221 1.98 -5.53 -4.77
N ILE A 222 3.12 -5.36 -4.10
CA ILE A 222 4.27 -4.63 -4.64
C ILE A 222 4.75 -5.26 -5.96
N LEU A 223 4.89 -6.59 -6.01
CA LEU A 223 5.28 -7.29 -7.23
C LEU A 223 4.27 -7.05 -8.35
N GLY A 224 2.97 -7.11 -8.06
CA GLY A 224 1.91 -6.83 -9.01
C GLY A 224 1.97 -5.41 -9.58
N LEU A 225 2.19 -4.41 -8.71
CA LEU A 225 2.36 -3.02 -9.13
C LEU A 225 3.56 -2.83 -10.07
N LEU A 226 4.66 -3.55 -9.81
CA LEU A 226 5.89 -3.47 -10.61
C LEU A 226 5.81 -4.31 -11.89
N LEU A 227 5.08 -5.44 -11.88
CA LEU A 227 4.86 -6.28 -13.07
C LEU A 227 4.03 -5.59 -14.14
N ASP A 228 3.32 -4.50 -13.82
CA ASP A 228 2.60 -3.71 -14.82
C ASP A 228 3.56 -2.95 -15.75
N ALA A 229 4.81 -2.68 -15.33
CA ALA A 229 5.82 -1.99 -16.14
C ALA A 229 6.08 -2.66 -17.51
N PRO A 230 6.45 -3.95 -17.57
CA PRO A 230 6.65 -4.63 -18.84
C PRO A 230 5.36 -4.68 -19.68
N LEU A 231 4.17 -4.77 -19.05
CA LEU A 231 2.89 -4.79 -19.78
C LEU A 231 2.61 -3.44 -20.45
N ILE A 232 2.95 -2.34 -19.78
CA ILE A 232 2.88 -0.98 -20.34
C ILE A 232 3.86 -0.81 -21.50
N LEU A 233 5.09 -1.33 -21.39
CA LEU A 233 6.11 -1.31 -22.44
C LEU A 233 5.67 -2.13 -23.67
N MET A 234 5.03 -3.29 -23.46
CA MET A 234 4.43 -4.12 -24.50
C MET A 234 3.12 -3.53 -25.07
N GLN A 235 2.71 -2.34 -24.62
CA GLN A 235 1.52 -1.62 -25.07
C GLN A 235 0.20 -2.38 -24.86
N MET A 236 0.15 -3.34 -23.93
CA MET A 236 -1.06 -4.11 -23.63
C MET A 236 -2.01 -3.33 -22.70
N MET A 237 -3.00 -2.65 -23.28
CA MET A 237 -3.92 -1.76 -22.54
C MET A 237 -4.73 -2.43 -21.42
N TYR A 238 -5.03 -3.72 -21.57
CA TYR A 238 -5.78 -4.51 -20.59
C TYR A 238 -4.94 -5.65 -19.99
N GLY A 239 -3.63 -5.67 -20.28
CA GLY A 239 -2.73 -6.77 -19.89
C GLY A 239 -2.74 -6.99 -18.38
N GLY A 240 -2.66 -5.93 -17.58
CA GLY A 240 -2.66 -6.04 -16.13
C GLY A 240 -4.02 -6.46 -15.55
N TYR A 241 -5.14 -6.15 -16.21
CA TYR A 241 -6.45 -6.69 -15.79
C TYR A 241 -6.54 -8.19 -16.04
N TYR A 242 -6.17 -8.65 -17.25
CA TYR A 242 -6.23 -10.07 -17.59
C TYR A 242 -5.27 -10.90 -16.75
N LEU A 243 -4.00 -10.46 -16.65
CA LEU A 243 -2.99 -11.14 -15.86
C LEU A 243 -3.34 -11.08 -14.37
N GLY A 244 -3.84 -9.93 -13.90
CA GLY A 244 -4.25 -9.77 -12.52
C GLY A 244 -5.43 -10.68 -12.15
N PHE A 245 -6.44 -10.77 -13.01
CA PHE A 245 -7.56 -11.70 -12.84
C PHE A 245 -7.09 -13.17 -12.90
N ALA A 246 -6.20 -13.51 -13.84
CA ALA A 246 -5.61 -14.84 -13.91
C ALA A 246 -4.88 -15.21 -12.61
N PHE A 247 -4.09 -14.30 -12.04
CA PHE A 247 -3.41 -14.52 -10.76
C PHE A 247 -4.39 -14.73 -9.60
N LEU A 248 -5.49 -13.97 -9.55
CA LEU A 248 -6.55 -14.17 -8.56
C LEU A 248 -7.20 -15.56 -8.70
N VAL A 249 -7.59 -15.94 -9.92
CA VAL A 249 -8.23 -17.24 -10.20
C VAL A 249 -7.29 -18.39 -9.88
N VAL A 250 -6.04 -18.35 -10.36
CA VAL A 250 -5.04 -19.39 -10.08
C VAL A 250 -4.75 -19.46 -8.59
N GLY A 251 -4.62 -18.33 -7.91
CA GLY A 251 -4.45 -18.30 -6.45
C GLY A 251 -5.61 -18.97 -5.70
N LEU A 252 -6.85 -18.71 -6.11
CA LEU A 252 -8.03 -19.36 -5.54
C LEU A 252 -8.09 -20.86 -5.86
N LEU A 253 -7.82 -21.26 -7.10
CA LEU A 253 -7.80 -22.67 -7.50
C LEU A 253 -6.74 -23.45 -6.70
N LEU A 254 -5.53 -22.91 -6.57
CA LEU A 254 -4.48 -23.51 -5.76
C LEU A 254 -4.92 -23.68 -4.29
N LYS A 255 -5.65 -22.72 -3.74
CA LYS A 255 -6.19 -22.84 -2.38
C LYS A 255 -7.14 -24.01 -2.21
N PHE A 256 -7.97 -24.30 -3.22
CA PHE A 256 -8.91 -25.44 -3.19
C PHE A 256 -8.25 -26.78 -3.54
N MET A 257 -7.20 -26.77 -4.35
CA MET A 257 -6.45 -27.98 -4.73
C MET A 257 -5.41 -28.41 -3.68
N THR A 258 -5.07 -27.55 -2.72
CA THR A 258 -4.10 -27.90 -1.68
C THR A 258 -4.71 -28.94 -0.72
N PRO A 259 -4.19 -30.19 -0.67
CA PRO A 259 -4.84 -31.26 0.07
C PRO A 259 -4.85 -31.00 1.59
N LYS A 260 -5.99 -31.32 2.23
CA LYS A 260 -6.26 -31.10 3.67
C LYS A 260 -5.27 -31.78 4.63
N THR A 261 -4.42 -32.70 4.16
CA THR A 261 -3.44 -33.45 4.96
C THR A 261 -2.33 -32.56 5.55
N VAL A 262 -2.03 -31.40 4.97
CA VAL A 262 -1.05 -30.45 5.52
C VAL A 262 -1.62 -29.63 6.70
N ILE A 263 -2.94 -29.49 6.78
CA ILE A 263 -3.63 -28.66 7.77
C ILE A 263 -3.59 -29.28 9.19
N GLN A 264 -3.45 -30.60 9.31
CA GLN A 264 -3.34 -31.26 10.62
C GLN A 264 -1.99 -31.05 11.31
N HIS A 265 -0.91 -30.77 10.56
CA HIS A 265 0.39 -30.46 11.16
C HIS A 265 0.46 -29.03 11.72
N GLU A 266 -0.33 -28.09 11.16
CA GLU A 266 -0.40 -26.70 11.61
C GLU A 266 -1.14 -26.55 12.95
N LYS A 267 -2.03 -27.49 13.26
CA LYS A 267 -2.75 -27.54 14.56
C LYS A 267 -1.88 -28.05 15.72
N LYS A 268 -0.71 -28.65 15.44
CA LYS A 268 0.21 -29.21 16.44
C LYS A 268 1.42 -28.33 16.77
N MET A 269 1.65 -27.25 16.02
CA MET A 269 2.83 -26.36 16.21
C MET A 269 2.47 -24.90 16.54
N GLY A 270 1.19 -24.59 16.77
CA GLY A 270 0.71 -23.26 17.15
C GLY A 270 0.30 -23.18 18.60
#